data_AF-A0A7J8LHH2-F1
#
_entry.id   AF-A0A7J8LHH2-F1
#
_cell.length_a   1.000
_cell.length_b   1.000
_cell.length_c   1.000
_cell.angle_alpha   90.00
_cell.angle_beta   90.00
_cell.angle_gamma   90.00
#
_symmetry.space_group_name_H-M   'P 1'
#
loop_
_entity.id
_entity.type
_entity.pdbx_description
1 polymer ?
#
loop_
_entity_poly.entity_id
_entity_poly.type
_entity_poly.pdbx_seq_one_letter_code
_entity_poly.pdbx_strand_id
1 'polypeptide(L)' 'MEVDHDVKRENIEFLVKEIMEVEEGKKKKEKVLEWKKKAEEAVEVGRLSYIDFDRFFKEALKHG' A
#
# COMPACT_ATOMS: atom_id res chain seq x y z
N MET A 1 -8.39 -5.04 10.01
CA MET A 1 -7.76 -6.22 10.60
C MET A 1 -6.72 -5.68 11.54
N GLU A 2 -7.10 -5.59 12.81
CA GLU A 2 -6.28 -5.00 13.85
C GLU A 2 -5.80 -6.14 14.74
N VAL A 3 -4.53 -6.12 15.09
CA VAL A 3 -3.97 -7.06 16.04
C VAL A 3 -4.09 -6.40 17.41
N ASP A 4 -4.65 -7.14 18.36
CA ASP A 4 -4.72 -6.70 19.76
C ASP A 4 -3.31 -6.36 20.28
N HIS A 5 -3.19 -5.41 21.20
CA HIS A 5 -1.91 -5.03 21.81
C HIS A 5 -1.29 -6.20 22.58
N ASP A 6 -2.12 -7.11 23.11
CA ASP A 6 -1.68 -8.39 23.67
C ASP A 6 -1.67 -9.47 22.58
N VAL A 7 -0.51 -9.61 21.92
CA VAL A 7 -0.35 -10.50 20.78
C VAL A 7 -0.28 -11.96 21.24
N LYS A 8 -1.41 -12.67 21.14
CA LYS A 8 -1.49 -14.12 21.35
C LYS A 8 -1.32 -14.88 20.05
N ARG A 9 -0.63 -16.02 20.09
CA ARG A 9 -0.33 -16.85 18.91
C ARG A 9 -1.60 -17.34 18.22
N GLU A 10 -2.62 -17.66 19.02
CA GLU A 10 -3.91 -18.16 18.57
C GLU A 10 -4.67 -17.08 17.78
N ASN A 11 -4.58 -15.82 18.22
CA ASN A 11 -5.18 -14.69 17.52
C ASN A 11 -4.52 -14.50 16.15
N ILE A 12 -3.19 -14.59 16.08
CA ILE A 12 -2.46 -14.50 14.82
C ILE A 12 -2.81 -15.67 13.88
N GLU A 13 -2.94 -16.89 14.40
CA GLU A 13 -3.31 -18.06 13.60
C GLU A 13 -4.72 -17.90 13.00
N PHE A 14 -5.69 -17.47 13.81
CA PHE A 14 -7.06 -17.22 13.35
C PHE A 14 -7.09 -16.17 12.24
N LEU A 15 -6.39 -15.06 12.46
CA LEU A 15 -6.26 -13.95 11.53
C LEU A 15 -5.63 -14.38 10.18
N VAL A 16 -4.59 -15.20 10.21
CA VAL A 16 -3.94 -15.74 9.00
C VAL A 16 -4.89 -16.69 8.26
N LYS A 17 -5.58 -17.59 8.98
CA LYS A 17 -6.58 -18.50 8.39
C LYS A 17 -7.73 -17.73 7.76
N GLU A 18 -8.23 -16.69 8.42
CA GLU A 18 -9.29 -15.83 7.90
C GLU A 18 -8.90 -15.20 6.55
N ILE A 19 -7.69 -14.65 6.44
CA ILE A 19 -7.23 -14.08 5.16
C ILE A 19 -7.12 -15.14 4.06
N MET A 20 -6.64 -16.34 4.40
CA MET A 20 -6.33 -17.39 3.41
C MET A 20 -7.54 -18.21 2.96
N GLU A 21 -8.44 -18.54 3.88
CA GLU A 21 -9.51 -19.51 3.65
C GLU A 21 -10.85 -18.83 3.36
N VAL A 22 -11.11 -17.65 3.93
CA VAL A 22 -12.39 -16.96 3.79
C VAL A 22 -12.41 -16.10 2.54
N GLU A 23 -13.51 -16.15 1.79
CA GLU A 23 -13.71 -15.42 0.53
C GLU A 23 -13.55 -13.89 0.71
N GLU A 24 -13.97 -13.34 1.85
CA GLU A 24 -13.74 -11.95 2.19
C GLU A 24 -12.25 -11.61 2.36
N GLY A 25 -11.46 -12.54 2.91
CA GLY A 25 -10.02 -12.42 3.05
C GLY A 25 -9.32 -12.32 1.69
N LYS A 26 -9.74 -13.18 0.75
CA LYS A 26 -9.24 -13.18 -0.64
C LYS A 26 -9.56 -11.87 -1.36
N LYS A 27 -10.79 -11.36 -1.25
CA LYS A 27 -11.18 -10.06 -1.83
C LYS A 27 -10.36 -8.90 -1.26
N LYS A 28 -10.11 -8.89 0.05
CA LYS A 28 -9.24 -7.89 0.69
C LYS A 28 -7.81 -7.97 0.14
N LYS A 29 -7.29 -9.19 -0.04
CA LYS A 29 -5.96 -9.44 -0.61
C LYS A 29 -5.84 -8.94 -2.06
N GLU A 30 -6.83 -9.20 -2.91
CA GLU A 30 -6.86 -8.69 -4.29
C GLU A 30 -6.83 -7.16 -4.34
N LYS A 31 -7.66 -6.49 -3.52
CA LYS A 31 -7.70 -5.03 -3.45
C LYS A 31 -6.35 -4.42 -3.03
N VAL A 32 -5.67 -5.06 -2.07
CA VAL A 32 -4.33 -4.64 -1.64
C VAL A 32 -3.30 -4.81 -2.76
N LEU A 33 -3.38 -5.89 -3.54
CA LEU A 33 -2.51 -6.11 -4.70
C LEU A 33 -2.73 -5.06 -5.80
N GLU A 34 -3.98 -4.68 -6.07
CA GLU A 34 -4.28 -3.59 -7.00
C GLU A 34 -3.71 -2.24 -6.53
N TRP A 35 -3.84 -1.93 -5.24
CA TRP A 35 -3.25 -0.72 -4.68
C TRP A 35 -1.73 -0.72 -4.75
N LYS A 36 -1.09 -1.86 -4.45
CA LYS A 36 0.35 -2.03 -4.61
C LYS A 36 0.78 -1.75 -6.05
N LYS A 37 0.10 -2.36 -7.03
CA LYS A 37 0.38 -2.14 -8.45
C LYS A 37 0.23 -0.67 -8.83
N LYS A 38 -0.86 -0.02 -8.43
CA LYS A 38 -1.08 1.42 -8.69
C LYS A 38 0.00 2.30 -8.05
N ALA A 39 0.47 1.96 -6.86
CA ALA A 39 1.55 2.69 -6.20
C ALA A 39 2.89 2.51 -6.93
N GLU A 40 3.24 1.28 -7.31
CA GLU A 40 4.42 0.96 -8.13
C GLU A 40 4.38 1.72 -9.47
N GLU A 41 3.23 1.70 -10.14
CA GLU A 41 2.99 2.45 -11.37
C GLU A 41 3.13 3.97 -11.17
N ALA A 42 2.64 4.52 -10.07
CA ALA A 42 2.76 5.96 -9.80
C ALA A 42 4.22 6.38 -9.62
N VAL A 43 5.01 5.60 -8.89
CA VAL A 43 6.41 5.94 -8.55
C VAL A 43 7.43 5.51 -9.61
N GLU A 44 7.00 4.79 -10.65
CA GLU A 44 7.83 4.38 -11.77
C GLU A 44 8.42 5.62 -12.48
N VAL A 45 9.73 5.58 -12.75
CA VAL A 45 10.50 6.69 -13.33
C VAL A 45 9.88 7.10 -14.66
N GLY A 46 9.47 8.38 -14.76
CA GLY A 46 8.82 8.94 -15.96
C GLY A 46 7.29 9.08 -15.87
N ARG A 47 6.64 8.68 -14.77
CA ARG A 47 5.20 8.93 -14.53
C ARG A 47 4.92 10.29 -13.88
N LEU A 48 3.63 10.66 -13.82
CA LEU A 48 3.15 11.98 -13.40
C LEU A 48 3.70 12.44 -12.05
N SER A 49 3.82 11.60 -11.02
CA SER A 49 4.35 12.05 -9.73
C SER A 49 5.84 12.39 -9.79
N TYR A 50 6.62 11.72 -10.64
CA TYR A 50 8.02 12.10 -10.88
C TYR A 50 8.10 13.45 -11.61
N ILE A 51 7.23 13.67 -12.61
CA ILE A 51 7.13 14.94 -13.35
C ILE A 51 6.66 16.08 -12.44
N ASP A 52 5.66 15.84 -11.60
CA ASP A 52 5.11 16.81 -10.67
C ASP A 52 6.13 17.16 -9.58
N PHE A 53 6.88 16.18 -9.08
CA PHE A 53 7.97 16.40 -8.12
C PHE A 53 9.14 17.16 -8.75
N ASP A 54 9.54 16.83 -9.98
CA ASP A 54 10.58 17.56 -10.73
C ASP A 54 10.14 19.01 -11.02
N ARG A 55 8.87 19.25 -11.38
CA ARG A 55 8.31 20.59 -11.52
C ARG A 55 8.35 21.36 -10.20
N PHE A 56 7.89 20.76 -9.11
CA PHE A 56 7.91 21.37 -7.78
C PHE A 56 9.33 21.79 -7.37
N PHE A 57 10.31 20.92 -7.56
CA PHE A 57 11.71 21.22 -7.24
C PHE A 57 12.26 22.38 -8.08
N LYS A 58 11.94 22.41 -9.38
CA LYS A 58 12.33 23.48 -10.30
C LYS A 58 11.69 24.82 -9.95
N GLU A 59 10.45 24.83 -9.47
CA GLU A 59 9.77 26.05 -9.01
C GLU A 59 10.36 26.55 -7.68
N ALA A 60 10.60 25.66 -6.72
CA ALA A 60 11.23 26.02 -5.44
C ALA A 60 12.62 26.64 -5.63
N LEU A 61 13.43 26.10 -6.54
CA LEU A 61 14.77 26.62 -6.86
C LEU A 61 14.74 27.96 -7.62
N LYS A 62 13.64 28.32 -8.30
CA LYS A 62 13.50 29.62 -8.98
C LYS A 62 13.12 30.77 -8.05
N HIS A 63 12.72 30.47 -6.81
CA HIS A 63 12.32 31.44 -5.80
C HIS A 63 13.34 31.59 -4.66
N GLY A 64 14.53 30.98 -4.79
CA GLY A 64 15.66 31.12 -3.87
C GLY A 64 16.71 32.12 -4.34
#